data_AF-M6VAF5-F1
#
_entry.id   AF-M6VAF5-F1
#
_cell.length_a   1.000
_cell.length_b   1.000
_cell.length_c   1.000
_cell.angle_alpha   90.00
_cell.angle_beta   90.00
_cell.angle_gamma   90.00
#
_symmetry.space_group_name_H-M   'P 1'
#
loop_
_entity.id
_entity.type
_entity.pdbx_description
1 polymer ?
#
loop_
_entity_poly.entity_id
_entity_poly.type
_entity_poly.pdbx_seq_one_letter_code
_entity_poly.pdbx_strand_id
1 'polypeptide(L)'
;MSDKLIQAFSEIGVKNFDSYPMTLRRVDTGEKYHNFSAVNFIGEIDAIDREKSLFTPNALRKFKSIVISSEKVDDLKSFRLVDGPGLLVVTEAVANYLRKWDFKALLLQPTQEYDGV
;
A
#
# COMPACT_ATOMS: atom_id res chain seq x y z
N MET A 1 8.14 0.56 7.79
CA MET A 1 8.66 0.90 6.46
C MET A 1 10.11 1.35 6.60
N SER A 2 11.02 1.02 5.68
CA SER A 2 12.40 1.52 5.73
C SER A 2 12.48 2.99 5.29
N ASP A 3 13.48 3.71 5.78
CA ASP A 3 13.67 5.13 5.43
C ASP A 3 13.83 5.33 3.91
N LYS A 4 14.50 4.39 3.22
CA LYS A 4 14.63 4.37 1.76
C LYS A 4 13.27 4.36 1.06
N LEU A 5 12.32 3.55 1.54
CA LEU A 5 11.00 3.45 0.92
C LEU A 5 10.15 4.69 1.24
N ILE A 6 10.25 5.23 2.46
CA ILE A 6 9.60 6.49 2.85
C ILE A 6 10.08 7.65 1.97
N GLN A 7 11.39 7.75 1.78
CA GLN A 7 12.00 8.75 0.90
C GLN A 7 11.48 8.61 -0.54
N ALA A 8 11.43 7.39 -1.08
CA ALA A 8 10.92 7.16 -2.43
C ALA A 8 9.45 7.60 -2.60
N PHE A 9 8.59 7.36 -1.61
CA PHE A 9 7.21 7.87 -1.60
C PHE A 9 7.17 9.40 -1.58
N SER A 10 8.00 10.03 -0.75
CA SER A 10 8.09 11.50 -0.65
C SER A 10 8.59 12.15 -1.95
N GLU A 11 9.63 11.59 -2.58
CA GLU A 11 10.23 12.11 -3.82
C GLU A 11 9.26 12.11 -5.00
N ILE A 12 8.40 11.09 -5.12
CA ILE A 12 7.34 11.08 -6.14
C ILE A 12 6.10 11.90 -5.74
N GLY A 13 6.15 12.56 -4.57
CA GLY A 13 5.16 13.52 -4.12
C GLY A 13 3.91 12.89 -3.49
N VAL A 14 4.02 11.69 -2.90
CA VAL A 14 3.01 11.20 -1.96
C VAL A 14 3.17 11.96 -0.65
N LYS A 15 2.09 12.56 -0.17
CA LYS A 15 2.13 13.50 0.97
C LYS A 15 1.25 13.08 2.15
N ASN A 16 0.33 12.16 1.93
CA ASN A 16 -0.69 11.76 2.90
C ASN A 16 -0.21 10.62 3.79
N PHE A 17 0.97 10.75 4.39
CA PHE A 17 1.43 9.80 5.40
C PHE A 17 2.22 10.48 6.52
N ASP A 18 2.09 9.92 7.72
CA ASP A 18 2.93 10.22 8.87
C ASP A 18 3.95 9.10 9.08
N SER A 19 5.15 9.45 9.54
CA SER A 19 6.22 8.51 9.86
C SER A 19 6.70 8.69 11.30
N TYR A 20 6.80 7.58 12.03
CA TYR A 20 7.26 7.54 13.41
C TYR A 20 8.51 6.66 13.51
N PRO A 21 9.71 7.25 13.65
CA PRO A 21 10.97 6.50 13.74
C PRO A 21 10.95 5.49 14.88
N MET A 22 11.44 4.28 14.64
CA MET A 22 11.45 3.22 15.62
C MET A 22 12.68 2.31 15.48
N THR A 23 13.02 1.61 16.57
CA THR A 23 14.00 0.52 16.51
C THR A 23 13.25 -0.80 16.38
N LEU A 24 13.38 -1.46 15.24
CA LEU A 24 12.88 -2.82 15.08
C LEU A 24 13.85 -3.81 15.71
N ARG A 25 13.33 -4.80 16.42
CA ARG A 25 14.11 -5.92 16.95
C ARG A 25 13.58 -7.23 16.38
N ARG A 26 14.43 -7.97 15.67
CA ARG A 26 14.10 -9.31 15.19
C ARG A 26 14.04 -10.26 16.38
N VAL A 27 12.95 -11.01 16.53
CA VAL A 27 12.67 -11.77 17.77
C VAL A 27 13.57 -13.00 17.92
N ASP A 28 13.91 -13.65 16.81
CA ASP A 28 14.70 -14.89 16.78
C ASP A 28 16.21 -14.68 16.99
N THR A 29 16.75 -13.56 16.50
CA THR A 29 18.20 -13.26 16.47
C THR A 29 18.59 -12.11 17.39
N GLY A 30 17.63 -11.29 17.81
CA GLY A 30 17.88 -10.08 18.60
C GLY A 30 18.45 -8.90 17.81
N GLU A 31 18.66 -9.05 16.49
CA GLU A 31 19.15 -7.99 15.61
C GLU A 31 18.27 -6.73 15.69
N LYS A 32 18.92 -5.56 15.75
CA LYS A 32 18.24 -4.27 15.82
C LYS A 32 18.44 -3.50 14.53
N TYR A 33 17.36 -2.87 14.06
CA TYR A 33 17.34 -2.04 12.87
C TYR A 33 16.80 -0.65 13.23
N HIS A 34 17.56 0.40 12.93
CA HIS A 34 17.26 1.78 13.32
C HIS A 34 16.78 2.65 12.15
N ASN A 35 16.80 2.12 10.93
CA ASN A 35 16.45 2.81 9.69
C ASN A 35 15.01 2.48 9.23
N PHE A 36 14.11 2.32 10.20
CA PHE A 36 12.72 1.96 9.98
C PHE A 36 11.80 2.86 10.80
N SER A 37 10.64 3.17 10.21
CA SER A 37 9.57 3.91 10.86
C SER A 37 8.25 3.15 10.77
N ALA A 38 7.39 3.30 11.78
CA ALA A 38 5.98 2.97 11.64
C ALA A 38 5.34 4.05 10.76
N VAL A 39 4.57 3.67 9.74
CA VAL A 39 4.01 4.61 8.77
C VAL A 39 2.50 4.47 8.76
N ASN A 40 1.81 5.60 8.83
CA ASN A 40 0.36 5.67 8.74
C ASN A 40 -0.04 6.52 7.55
N PHE A 41 -0.78 5.96 6.60
CA PHE A 41 -1.37 6.74 5.50
C PHE A 41 -2.69 7.36 5.97
N ILE A 42 -2.81 8.68 5.82
CA ILE A 42 -3.92 9.47 6.35
C ILE A 42 -5.02 9.57 5.29
N GLY A 43 -6.27 9.44 5.75
CA GLY A 43 -7.46 9.52 4.91
C GLY A 43 -7.77 8.19 4.23
N GLU A 44 -8.46 7.29 4.94
CA GLU A 44 -9.03 6.09 4.33
C GLU A 44 -10.17 6.47 3.37
N ILE A 45 -10.28 5.76 2.24
CA ILE A 45 -11.27 6.05 1.19
C ILE A 45 -12.05 4.79 0.83
N ASP A 46 -13.38 4.87 0.82
CA ASP A 46 -14.26 3.81 0.27
C ASP A 46 -14.30 3.89 -1.25
N ALA A 47 -13.16 3.57 -1.89
CA ALA A 47 -12.96 3.75 -3.32
C ALA A 47 -13.26 2.51 -4.17
N ILE A 48 -13.60 1.37 -3.59
CA ILE A 48 -13.88 0.15 -4.35
C ILE A 48 -15.20 0.29 -5.11
N ASP A 49 -15.16 0.12 -6.43
CA ASP A 49 -16.34 -0.09 -7.26
C ASP A 49 -16.79 -1.55 -7.09
N ARG A 50 -17.74 -1.77 -6.19
CA ARG A 50 -18.22 -3.12 -5.83
C ARG A 50 -19.01 -3.79 -6.96
N GLU A 51 -19.54 -3.02 -7.91
CA GLU A 51 -20.28 -3.56 -9.05
C GLU A 51 -19.32 -4.07 -10.15
N LYS A 52 -18.19 -3.39 -10.34
CA LYS A 52 -17.17 -3.78 -11.34
C LYS A 52 -16.06 -4.67 -10.79
N SER A 53 -15.91 -4.75 -9.47
CA SER A 53 -14.93 -5.63 -8.81
C SER A 53 -15.39 -7.09 -8.80
N LEU A 54 -14.43 -8.02 -8.79
CA LEU A 54 -14.70 -9.45 -8.78
C LEU A 54 -14.35 -10.07 -7.42
N PHE A 55 -15.20 -10.98 -6.98
CA PHE A 55 -15.05 -11.70 -5.73
C PHE A 55 -14.96 -13.21 -5.98
N THR A 56 -14.29 -13.94 -5.08
CA THR A 56 -14.32 -15.39 -5.08
C THR A 56 -15.74 -15.88 -4.83
N PRO A 57 -16.23 -16.88 -5.58
CA PRO A 57 -17.58 -17.41 -5.45
C PRO A 57 -17.68 -18.39 -4.25
N ASN A 58 -17.19 -17.98 -3.07
CA ASN A 58 -17.24 -18.74 -1.83
C ASN A 58 -17.78 -17.88 -0.69
N ALA A 59 -18.08 -18.50 0.46
CA ALA A 59 -18.65 -17.80 1.62
C ALA A 59 -17.76 -16.67 2.15
N LEU A 60 -16.45 -16.72 1.88
CA LEU A 60 -15.49 -15.72 2.32
C LEU A 60 -15.47 -14.48 1.42
N ARG A 61 -15.98 -14.56 0.18
CA ARG A 61 -16.02 -13.46 -0.81
C ARG A 61 -14.74 -12.61 -0.82
N LYS A 62 -13.58 -13.25 -1.00
CA LYS A 62 -12.31 -12.54 -1.15
C LYS A 62 -12.27 -11.78 -2.47
N PHE A 63 -11.58 -10.64 -2.51
CA PHE A 63 -11.33 -9.95 -3.78
C PHE A 63 -10.46 -10.82 -4.70
N LYS A 64 -10.83 -10.89 -5.98
CA LYS A 64 -10.04 -11.42 -7.09
C LYS A 64 -9.54 -10.29 -8.02
N SER A 65 -10.30 -9.21 -8.08
CA SER A 65 -10.00 -8.02 -8.86
C SER A 65 -10.68 -6.84 -8.19
N ILE A 66 -9.91 -5.79 -7.94
CA ILE A 66 -10.38 -4.54 -7.32
C ILE A 66 -10.36 -3.47 -8.40
N VAL A 67 -11.53 -2.93 -8.69
CA VAL A 67 -11.70 -1.73 -9.51
C VAL A 67 -11.84 -0.54 -8.58
N ILE A 68 -10.99 0.47 -8.77
CA ILE A 68 -11.04 1.72 -8.03
C ILE A 68 -11.94 2.70 -8.80
N SER A 69 -12.92 3.28 -8.10
CA SER A 69 -13.71 4.37 -8.66
C SER A 69 -12.89 5.66 -8.66
N SER A 70 -12.54 6.14 -9.85
CA SER A 70 -11.72 7.35 -10.03
C SER A 70 -12.41 8.61 -9.48
N GLU A 71 -13.74 8.63 -9.44
CA GLU A 71 -14.54 9.76 -8.92
C GLU A 71 -14.40 9.94 -7.40
N LYS A 72 -13.84 8.95 -6.69
CA LYS A 72 -13.71 8.95 -5.23
C LYS A 72 -12.29 9.23 -4.73
N VAL A 73 -11.30 9.27 -5.63
CA VAL A 73 -9.87 9.30 -5.27
C VAL A 73 -9.13 10.54 -5.78
N ASP A 74 -9.84 11.46 -6.44
CA ASP A 74 -9.35 12.74 -6.95
C ASP A 74 -7.94 12.62 -7.60
N ASP A 75 -6.99 13.44 -7.19
CA ASP A 75 -5.60 13.46 -7.66
C ASP A 75 -4.63 12.72 -6.71
N LEU A 76 -5.15 11.91 -5.78
CA LEU A 76 -4.33 11.22 -4.79
C LEU A 76 -3.43 10.17 -5.44
N LYS A 77 -2.15 10.25 -5.13
CA LYS A 77 -1.12 9.33 -5.63
C LYS A 77 -1.08 8.00 -4.90
N SER A 78 -1.54 7.98 -3.65
CA SER A 78 -1.67 6.80 -2.80
C SER A 78 -2.73 7.05 -1.74
N PHE A 79 -3.44 6.01 -1.33
CA PHE A 79 -4.46 6.06 -0.28
C PHE A 79 -4.72 4.65 0.26
N ARG A 80 -5.31 4.57 1.45
CA ARG A 80 -5.71 3.32 2.06
C ARG A 80 -7.21 3.09 1.86
N LEU A 81 -7.60 1.87 1.55
CA LEU A 81 -9.01 1.49 1.46
C LEU A 81 -9.60 1.24 2.85
N VAL A 82 -10.87 1.58 3.05
CA VAL A 82 -11.60 1.32 4.31
C VAL A 82 -11.75 -0.17 4.63
N ASP A 83 -11.64 -1.03 3.61
CA ASP A 83 -11.84 -2.47 3.74
C ASP A 83 -10.70 -3.18 4.51
N GLY A 84 -9.57 -2.49 4.77
CA GLY A 84 -8.60 -2.98 5.74
C GLY A 84 -7.19 -2.37 5.69
N PRO A 85 -6.38 -2.57 6.75
CA PRO A 85 -5.04 -2.00 6.87
C PRO A 85 -4.01 -2.48 5.85
N GLY A 86 -4.24 -3.65 5.24
CA GLY A 86 -3.36 -4.20 4.21
C GLY A 86 -3.59 -3.58 2.82
N LEU A 87 -4.66 -2.81 2.62
CA LEU A 87 -5.06 -2.33 1.30
C LEU A 87 -4.57 -0.90 1.05
N LEU A 88 -3.26 -0.77 0.90
CA LEU A 88 -2.64 0.47 0.41
C LEU A 88 -2.60 0.46 -1.11
N VAL A 89 -3.33 1.38 -1.72
CA VAL A 89 -3.35 1.57 -3.17
C VAL A 89 -2.38 2.68 -3.55
N VAL A 90 -1.69 2.48 -4.67
CA VAL A 90 -0.82 3.48 -5.29
C VAL A 90 -1.17 3.60 -6.76
N THR A 91 -1.02 4.80 -7.32
CA THR A 91 -1.15 4.98 -8.77
C THR A 91 -0.05 4.23 -9.51
N GLU A 92 -0.29 3.93 -10.79
CA GLU A 92 0.71 3.27 -11.64
C GLU A 92 2.04 4.05 -11.70
N ALA A 93 1.97 5.39 -11.73
CA ALA A 93 3.16 6.25 -11.71
C ALA A 93 4.02 6.02 -10.45
N VAL A 94 3.39 5.89 -9.28
CA VAL A 94 4.08 5.56 -8.02
C VAL A 94 4.66 4.15 -8.09
N ALA A 95 3.88 3.16 -8.52
CA ALA A 95 4.37 1.78 -8.64
C ALA A 95 5.59 1.69 -9.59
N ASN A 96 5.53 2.34 -10.76
CA ASN A 96 6.61 2.35 -11.74
C ASN A 96 7.85 3.09 -11.24
N TYR A 97 7.69 4.11 -10.41
CA TYR A 97 8.83 4.75 -9.74
C TYR A 97 9.49 3.81 -8.74
N LEU A 98 8.70 3.19 -7.85
CA LEU A 98 9.21 2.29 -6.82
C LEU A 98 9.94 1.08 -7.43
N ARG A 99 9.46 0.53 -8.54
CA ARG A 99 10.09 -0.59 -9.26
C ARG A 99 11.50 -0.29 -9.79
N LYS A 100 11.89 0.98 -9.94
CA LYS A 100 13.24 1.38 -10.38
C LYS A 100 14.28 1.20 -9.28
N TRP A 101 13.84 1.01 -8.04
CA TRP A 101 14.70 0.89 -6.87
C TRP A 101 14.81 -0.56 -6.42
N ASP A 102 15.99 -0.94 -5.94
CA ASP A 102 16.21 -2.24 -5.34
C ASP A 102 15.71 -2.28 -3.89
N PHE A 103 14.52 -2.84 -3.68
CA PHE A 103 13.92 -3.08 -2.37
C PHE A 103 13.89 -4.59 -2.08
N LYS A 104 14.42 -5.00 -0.92
CA LYS A 104 14.51 -6.42 -0.54
C LYS A 104 13.16 -7.14 -0.46
N ALA A 105 12.10 -6.43 -0.09
CA ALA A 105 10.77 -7.02 0.16
C ALA A 105 9.67 -5.99 -0.15
N LEU A 106 9.54 -5.62 -1.43
CA LEU A 106 8.44 -4.82 -1.93
C LEU A 106 7.58 -5.68 -2.86
N LEU A 107 6.32 -5.88 -2.50
CA LEU A 107 5.32 -6.52 -3.35
C LEU A 107 4.38 -5.44 -3.90
N LEU A 108 4.27 -5.36 -5.23
CA LEU A 108 3.34 -4.48 -5.92
C LEU A 108 2.49 -5.32 -6.87
N GLN A 109 1.24 -5.56 -6.50
CA GLN A 109 0.28 -6.28 -7.32
C GLN A 109 -0.66 -5.29 -8.03
N PRO A 110 -0.94 -5.49 -9.33
CA PRO A 110 -2.02 -4.79 -9.99
C PRO A 110 -3.35 -5.06 -9.27
N THR A 111 -4.20 -4.05 -9.11
CA THR A 111 -5.48 -4.22 -8.41
C THR A 111 -6.39 -5.21 -9.15
N GLN A 112 -6.26 -5.30 -10.48
CA GLN A 112 -7.04 -6.20 -11.33
C GLN A 112 -6.66 -7.68 -11.16
N GLU A 113 -5.48 -7.96 -10.60
CA GLU A 113 -4.92 -9.30 -10.39
C GLU A 113 -4.72 -9.62 -8.90
N TYR A 114 -5.40 -8.87 -8.02
CA TYR A 114 -5.27 -9.03 -6.59
C TYR A 114 -5.76 -10.40 -6.11
N ASP A 115 -4.88 -11.17 -5.48
CA ASP A 115 -5.12 -12.56 -5.05
C ASP A 115 -5.37 -12.71 -3.53
N GLY A 116 -5.33 -11.60 -2.77
CA GLY A 116 -5.72 -11.58 -1.37
C GLY A 116 -4.71 -12.21 -0.41
N VAL A 117 -3.42 -12.12 -0.75
CA VAL A 117 -2.27 -12.58 0.06
C VAL A 117 -1.89 -11.55 1.12
#